data_AF-A0A538QRQ1-F1
#
_entry.id   AF-A0A538QRQ1-F1
#
_cell.length_a   1.000
_cell.length_b   1.000
_cell.length_c   1.000
_cell.angle_alpha   90.00
_cell.angle_beta   90.00
_cell.angle_gamma   90.00
#
_symmetry.space_group_name_H-M   'P 1'
#
loop_
_entity.id
_entity.type
_entity.pdbx_description
1 polymer ?
#
loop_
_entity_poly.entity_id
_entity_poly.type
_entity_poly.pdbx_seq_one_letter_code
_entity_poly.pdbx_strand_id
1 'polypeptide(L)'
;MQLPEADRPWLATLLDARKGAKIDEALIDRTLDAWYGAQQLEDEKLRISLLQTGTLAQLKASKDPFLKAAQRIWPIVKAEEKKTDTRQGELILVTPAYVEAMRQVLGGQLAPDANASLRITYGTVKSFKPESKDPADWPFTTASQILAKDTGKEPFNAPKKLLAAIKAKNYGPYADPALGGELAIDFLSDLDITGGNSGSPTLNGKGELVGLAFDGNIEGVASDVVFNPATTRTIQVDIRYALWTLDLLDGGDHLLKEMGITPKL
;
A
#
# COMPACT_ATOMS: atom_id res chain seq x y z
N MET A 1 14.47 2.21 -18.26
CA MET A 1 13.84 3.00 -19.34
C MET A 1 14.36 4.43 -19.19
N GLN A 2 15.28 4.89 -20.06
CA GLN A 2 15.75 6.28 -20.03
C GLN A 2 14.84 7.13 -20.92
N LEU A 3 14.32 8.24 -20.41
CA LEU A 3 13.57 9.19 -21.23
C LEU A 3 14.47 9.73 -22.36
N PRO A 4 13.94 10.11 -23.53
CA PRO A 4 14.71 10.83 -24.54
C PRO A 4 15.42 12.08 -23.97
N GLU A 5 16.53 12.50 -24.59
CA GLU A 5 17.30 13.69 -24.13
C GLU A 5 16.45 14.97 -24.18
N ALA A 6 15.60 15.10 -25.20
CA ALA A 6 14.66 16.21 -25.35
C ALA A 6 13.68 16.34 -24.18
N ASP A 7 13.40 15.24 -23.48
CA ASP A 7 12.48 15.17 -22.33
C ASP A 7 13.21 15.33 -20.99
N ARG A 8 14.52 15.60 -21.02
CA ARG A 8 15.36 15.84 -19.83
C ARG A 8 16.04 17.22 -19.84
N PRO A 9 15.35 18.32 -20.20
CA PRO A 9 15.96 19.65 -20.27
C PRO A 9 16.48 20.15 -18.91
N TRP A 10 15.97 19.57 -17.81
CA TRP A 10 16.41 19.85 -16.44
C TRP A 10 17.78 19.24 -16.11
N LEU A 11 18.22 18.21 -16.81
CA LEU A 11 19.40 17.42 -16.44
C LEU A 11 20.69 18.23 -16.59
N ALA A 12 20.82 19.02 -17.66
CA ALA A 12 21.95 19.94 -17.84
C ALA A 12 22.03 20.96 -16.69
N THR A 13 20.89 21.57 -16.35
CA THR A 13 20.76 22.53 -15.26
C THR A 13 21.07 21.89 -13.90
N LEU A 14 20.62 20.66 -13.67
CA LEU A 14 20.87 19.89 -12.45
C LEU A 14 22.34 19.51 -12.30
N LEU A 15 23.05 19.19 -13.38
CA LEU A 15 24.46 18.80 -13.32
C LEU A 15 25.43 19.99 -13.41
N ASP A 16 24.92 21.19 -13.65
CA ASP A 16 25.72 22.39 -13.92
C ASP A 16 26.56 22.19 -15.19
N ALA A 17 26.02 21.44 -16.13
CA ALA A 17 26.70 21.09 -17.35
C ALA A 17 26.88 22.35 -18.21
N ARG A 18 28.08 22.52 -18.78
CA ARG A 18 28.34 23.63 -19.70
C ARG A 18 27.41 23.54 -20.90
N LYS A 19 27.01 24.70 -21.43
CA LYS A 19 26.17 24.75 -22.64
C LYS A 19 26.83 23.97 -23.79
N GLY A 20 26.09 23.03 -24.36
CA GLY A 20 26.57 22.16 -25.45
C GLY A 20 27.45 21.00 -25.00
N ALA A 21 27.66 20.79 -23.69
CA ALA A 21 28.28 19.59 -23.19
C ALA A 21 27.38 18.38 -23.43
N LYS A 22 27.97 17.29 -23.93
CA LYS A 22 27.31 16.00 -23.99
C LYS A 22 27.11 15.49 -22.56
N ILE A 23 25.88 15.12 -22.21
CA ILE A 23 25.55 14.49 -20.93
C ILE A 23 25.53 12.98 -21.13
N ASP A 24 26.65 12.34 -20.82
CA ASP A 24 26.80 10.89 -20.81
C ASP A 24 27.00 10.34 -19.39
N GLU A 25 26.97 9.02 -19.26
CA GLU A 25 27.13 8.32 -17.97
C GLU A 25 28.43 8.72 -17.27
N ALA A 26 29.54 8.83 -18.01
CA ALA A 26 30.82 9.24 -17.44
C ALA A 26 30.79 10.65 -16.82
N LEU A 27 30.08 11.61 -17.44
CA LEU A 27 29.87 12.92 -16.83
C LEU A 27 28.99 12.82 -15.57
N ILE A 28 27.92 12.04 -15.62
CA ILE A 28 26.99 11.86 -14.50
C ILE A 28 27.73 11.24 -13.32
N ASP A 29 28.42 10.12 -13.51
CA ASP A 29 29.12 9.37 -12.47
C ASP A 29 30.17 10.25 -11.80
N ARG A 30 31.04 10.90 -12.58
CA ARG A 30 32.05 11.80 -12.02
C ARG A 30 31.43 12.97 -11.24
N THR A 31 30.29 13.48 -11.68
CA THR A 31 29.58 14.56 -10.98
C THR A 31 29.01 14.06 -9.66
N LEU A 32 28.36 12.90 -9.66
CA LEU A 32 27.78 12.29 -8.47
C LEU A 32 28.86 11.89 -7.46
N ASP A 33 29.96 11.27 -7.91
CA ASP A 33 31.11 10.93 -7.05
C ASP A 33 31.64 12.17 -6.32
N ALA A 34 31.81 13.27 -7.06
CA ALA A 34 32.24 14.53 -6.48
C ALA A 34 31.22 15.11 -5.48
N TRP A 35 29.92 14.94 -5.74
CA TRP A 35 28.87 15.42 -4.85
C TRP A 35 28.80 14.60 -3.56
N TYR A 36 28.78 13.28 -3.66
CA TYR A 36 28.78 12.39 -2.50
C TYR A 36 30.06 12.53 -1.67
N GLY A 37 31.22 12.80 -2.29
CA GLY A 37 32.45 13.09 -1.56
C GLY A 37 32.46 14.44 -0.82
N ALA A 38 31.58 15.38 -1.17
CA ALA A 38 31.57 16.75 -0.66
C ALA A 38 30.25 17.16 0.05
N GLN A 39 29.29 16.24 0.17
CA GLN A 39 28.01 16.50 0.81
C GLN A 39 28.19 16.76 2.31
N GLN A 40 27.27 17.56 2.84
CA GLN A 40 27.17 17.94 4.24
C GLN A 40 25.81 17.53 4.82
N LEU A 41 24.81 17.31 3.98
CA LEU A 41 23.45 16.98 4.38
C LEU A 41 23.28 15.62 5.07
N GLU A 42 24.27 14.73 5.11
CA GLU A 42 24.21 13.52 5.95
C GLU A 42 24.34 13.85 7.46
N ASP A 43 24.89 15.01 7.81
CA ASP A 43 24.91 15.49 9.20
C ASP A 43 23.49 15.83 9.68
N GLU A 44 23.00 15.04 10.63
CA GLU A 44 21.69 15.22 11.25
C GLU A 44 21.54 16.60 11.90
N LYS A 45 22.55 17.06 12.64
CA LYS A 45 22.49 18.36 13.34
C LYS A 45 22.41 19.49 12.32
N LEU A 46 23.13 19.39 11.21
CA LEU A 46 23.01 20.35 10.12
C LEU A 46 21.60 20.34 9.53
N ARG A 47 21.04 19.17 9.19
CA ARG A 47 19.67 19.08 8.64
C ARG A 47 18.64 19.68 9.59
N ILE A 48 18.72 19.35 10.87
CA ILE A 48 17.81 19.89 11.90
C ILE A 48 17.97 21.41 12.03
N SER A 49 19.20 21.92 12.07
CA SER A 49 19.44 23.37 12.12
C SER A 49 18.88 24.09 10.90
N LEU A 50 19.09 23.56 9.69
CA LEU A 50 18.55 24.14 8.47
C LEU A 50 17.02 24.12 8.43
N LEU A 51 16.40 23.04 8.94
CA LEU A 51 14.94 22.92 9.00
C LEU A 51 14.31 23.88 10.01
N GLN A 52 14.92 24.02 11.20
CA GLN A 52 14.33 24.79 12.30
C GLN A 52 14.62 26.28 12.23
N THR A 53 15.84 26.66 11.84
CA THR A 53 16.31 28.06 11.90
C THR A 53 17.01 28.52 10.62
N GLY A 54 17.05 27.67 9.59
CA GLY A 54 17.65 28.02 8.31
C GLY A 54 16.93 29.15 7.60
N THR A 55 17.72 30.06 7.03
CA THR A 55 17.25 31.18 6.21
C THR A 55 17.57 30.94 4.74
N LEU A 56 16.82 31.60 3.85
CA LEU A 56 17.13 31.57 2.42
C LEU A 56 18.56 32.03 2.11
N ALA A 57 19.07 33.00 2.87
CA ALA A 57 20.45 33.47 2.75
C ALA A 57 21.47 32.37 3.08
N GLN A 58 21.26 31.64 4.18
CA GLN A 58 22.12 30.50 4.55
C GLN A 58 22.05 29.38 3.51
N LEU A 59 20.85 29.05 3.02
CA LEU A 59 20.69 28.05 1.97
C LEU A 59 21.46 28.45 0.70
N LYS A 60 21.29 29.69 0.22
CA LYS A 60 22.01 30.22 -0.96
C LYS A 60 23.53 30.24 -0.77
N ALA A 61 24.00 30.46 0.45
CA ALA A 61 25.43 30.45 0.79
C ALA A 61 26.00 29.03 0.97
N SER A 62 25.16 28.00 1.01
CA SER A 62 25.60 26.62 1.23
C SER A 62 26.56 26.16 0.15
N LYS A 63 27.60 25.44 0.59
CA LYS A 63 28.55 24.78 -0.29
C LYS A 63 28.17 23.36 -0.61
N ASP A 64 27.17 22.81 0.08
CA ASP A 64 26.67 21.47 -0.16
C ASP A 64 26.21 21.33 -1.63
N PRO A 65 26.74 20.33 -2.36
CA PRO A 65 26.48 20.16 -3.78
C PRO A 65 25.00 19.82 -4.09
N PHE A 66 24.32 19.10 -3.20
CA PHE A 66 22.90 18.77 -3.35
C PHE A 66 22.00 19.99 -3.09
N LEU A 67 22.33 20.84 -2.11
CA LEU A 67 21.62 22.13 -1.93
C LEU A 67 21.80 23.06 -3.14
N LYS A 68 23.01 23.11 -3.70
CA LYS A 68 23.24 23.85 -4.96
C LYS A 68 22.47 23.26 -6.13
N ALA A 69 22.37 21.94 -6.22
CA ALA A 69 21.56 21.26 -7.23
C ALA A 69 20.08 21.62 -7.11
N ALA A 70 19.53 21.52 -5.90
CA ALA A 70 18.15 21.91 -5.60
C ALA A 70 17.88 23.37 -6.01
N GLN A 71 18.77 24.30 -5.67
CA GLN A 71 18.62 25.71 -6.06
C GLN A 71 18.60 25.94 -7.57
N ARG A 72 19.42 25.21 -8.34
CA ARG A 72 19.48 25.34 -9.80
C ARG A 72 18.21 24.85 -10.46
N ILE A 73 17.63 23.76 -9.99
CA ILE A 73 16.38 23.22 -10.55
C ILE A 73 15.12 23.87 -9.98
N TRP A 74 15.21 24.58 -8.85
CA TRP A 74 14.05 25.17 -8.16
C TRP A 74 13.15 26.01 -9.07
N PRO A 75 13.66 26.90 -9.95
CA PRO A 75 12.81 27.64 -10.87
C PRO A 75 12.03 26.76 -11.85
N ILE A 76 12.62 25.63 -12.29
CA ILE A 76 11.97 24.67 -13.19
C ILE A 76 10.85 23.96 -12.43
N VAL A 77 11.12 23.49 -11.20
CA VAL A 77 10.13 22.87 -10.33
C VAL A 77 8.96 23.82 -10.07
N LYS A 78 9.22 25.08 -9.69
CA LYS A 78 8.17 26.08 -9.45
C LYS A 78 7.38 26.44 -10.70
N ALA A 79 8.01 26.44 -11.88
CA ALA A 79 7.30 26.67 -13.14
C ALA A 79 6.34 25.52 -13.45
N GLU A 80 6.75 24.27 -13.20
CA GLU A 80 5.90 23.10 -13.41
C GLU A 80 4.77 22.99 -12.38
N GLU A 81 5.06 23.32 -11.11
CA GLU A 81 4.05 23.47 -10.06
C GLU A 81 2.99 24.48 -10.47
N LYS A 82 3.40 25.68 -10.93
CA LYS A 82 2.46 26.71 -11.40
C LYS A 82 1.56 26.22 -12.54
N LYS A 83 2.08 25.47 -13.51
CA LYS A 83 1.27 24.89 -14.60
C LYS A 83 0.26 23.89 -14.05
N THR A 84 0.69 23.03 -13.14
CA THR A 84 -0.17 22.03 -12.49
C THR A 84 -1.29 22.71 -11.71
N ASP A 85 -0.97 23.71 -10.89
CA ASP A 85 -1.93 24.49 -10.12
C ASP A 85 -2.94 25.22 -11.01
N THR A 86 -2.45 25.83 -12.10
CA THR A 86 -3.33 26.50 -13.08
C THR A 86 -4.32 25.52 -13.68
N ARG A 87 -3.83 24.35 -14.16
CA ARG A 87 -4.68 23.30 -14.74
C ARG A 87 -5.67 22.73 -13.72
N GLN A 88 -5.25 22.51 -12.49
CA GLN A 88 -6.14 22.06 -11.41
C GLN A 88 -7.24 23.09 -11.11
N GLY A 89 -6.88 24.38 -11.05
CA GLY A 89 -7.84 25.47 -10.89
C GLY A 89 -8.88 25.54 -12.02
N GLU A 90 -8.44 25.35 -13.27
CA GLU A 90 -9.34 25.28 -14.43
C GLU A 90 -10.28 24.05 -14.37
N LEU A 91 -9.74 22.88 -14.01
CA LEU A 91 -10.53 21.65 -13.89
C LEU A 91 -11.59 21.74 -12.79
N ILE A 92 -11.27 22.32 -11.62
CA ILE A 92 -12.21 22.45 -10.50
C ILE A 92 -13.50 23.19 -10.89
N LEU A 93 -13.44 24.12 -11.86
CA LEU A 93 -14.61 24.85 -12.33
C LEU A 93 -15.59 23.97 -13.13
N VAL A 94 -15.09 22.92 -13.80
CA VAL A 94 -15.87 22.10 -14.73
C VAL A 94 -16.16 20.70 -14.21
N THR A 95 -15.32 20.15 -13.33
CA THR A 95 -15.47 18.81 -12.75
C THR A 95 -16.85 18.59 -12.12
N PRO A 96 -17.43 19.51 -11.31
CA PRO A 96 -18.76 19.30 -10.73
C PRO A 96 -19.86 19.12 -11.79
N ALA A 97 -19.82 19.90 -12.87
CA ALA A 97 -20.78 19.78 -13.96
C ALA A 97 -20.60 18.47 -14.73
N TYR A 98 -19.36 18.02 -14.90
CA TYR A 98 -19.07 16.71 -15.50
C TYR A 98 -19.58 15.55 -14.66
N VAL A 99 -19.35 15.55 -13.34
CA VAL A 99 -19.87 14.51 -12.42
C VAL A 99 -21.40 14.49 -12.41
N GLU A 100 -22.06 15.65 -12.45
CA GLU A 100 -23.52 15.71 -12.56
C GLU A 100 -24.03 15.12 -13.89
N ALA A 101 -23.35 15.39 -15.00
CA ALA A 101 -23.67 14.77 -16.28
C ALA A 101 -23.49 13.24 -16.24
N MET A 102 -22.40 12.75 -15.64
CA MET A 102 -22.18 11.32 -15.43
C MET A 102 -23.30 10.69 -14.60
N ARG A 103 -23.72 11.35 -13.52
CA ARG A 103 -24.82 10.90 -12.64
C ARG A 103 -26.12 10.71 -13.42
N GLN A 104 -26.42 11.61 -14.35
CA GLN A 104 -27.62 11.54 -15.20
C GLN A 104 -27.53 10.41 -16.23
N VAL A 105 -26.37 10.20 -16.86
CA VAL A 105 -26.17 9.16 -17.88
C VAL A 105 -26.08 7.75 -17.30
N LEU A 106 -25.42 7.60 -16.15
CA LEU A 106 -25.18 6.30 -15.49
C LEU A 106 -26.36 5.86 -14.59
N GLY A 107 -27.46 6.61 -14.59
CA GLY A 107 -28.73 6.15 -14.02
C GLY A 107 -28.85 6.29 -12.50
N GLY A 108 -28.12 7.20 -11.85
CA GLY A 108 -28.36 7.51 -10.44
C GLY A 108 -27.11 7.69 -9.59
N GLN A 109 -27.12 7.11 -8.39
CA GLN A 109 -26.13 7.38 -7.34
C GLN A 109 -24.73 6.93 -7.76
N LEU A 110 -23.80 7.88 -7.80
CA LEU A 110 -22.37 7.63 -7.96
C LEU A 110 -21.70 7.84 -6.61
N ALA A 111 -20.94 6.85 -6.15
CA ALA A 111 -20.05 7.06 -5.01
C ALA A 111 -18.96 8.07 -5.42
N PRO A 112 -18.65 9.07 -4.59
CA PRO A 112 -17.51 9.95 -4.85
C PRO A 112 -16.20 9.16 -4.85
N ASP A 113 -15.22 9.59 -5.65
CA ASP A 113 -13.86 9.02 -5.60
C ASP A 113 -13.28 9.07 -4.18
N ALA A 114 -12.41 8.13 -3.84
CA ALA A 114 -11.74 8.08 -2.55
C ALA A 114 -10.89 9.35 -2.33
N ASN A 115 -11.00 9.95 -1.14
CA ASN A 115 -10.32 11.20 -0.80
C ASN A 115 -9.84 11.23 0.66
N ALA A 116 -9.42 10.07 1.18
CA ALA A 116 -8.99 9.85 2.57
C ALA A 116 -10.08 10.13 3.64
N SER A 117 -11.35 10.24 3.24
CA SER A 117 -12.48 10.23 4.18
C SER A 117 -12.97 8.80 4.45
N LEU A 118 -13.71 8.63 5.56
CA LEU A 118 -14.36 7.36 5.90
C LEU A 118 -15.37 6.95 4.82
N ARG A 119 -15.30 5.70 4.38
CA ARG A 119 -16.24 5.07 3.43
C ARG A 119 -16.71 3.71 3.96
N ILE A 120 -17.81 3.22 3.38
CA ILE A 120 -18.34 1.90 3.64
C ILE A 120 -18.49 1.20 2.30
N THR A 121 -17.92 0.01 2.19
CA THR A 121 -18.19 -0.95 1.11
C THR A 121 -18.84 -2.19 1.74
N TYR A 122 -19.72 -2.85 0.99
CA TYR A 122 -20.45 -4.02 1.48
C TYR A 122 -20.62 -5.03 0.35
N GLY A 123 -20.74 -6.30 0.73
CA GLY A 123 -20.73 -7.41 -0.21
C GLY A 123 -20.81 -8.74 0.51
N THR A 124 -20.28 -9.77 -0.11
CA THR A 124 -20.33 -11.15 0.35
C THR A 124 -18.97 -11.81 0.24
N VAL A 125 -18.76 -12.83 1.08
CA VAL A 125 -17.62 -13.73 0.92
C VAL A 125 -17.79 -14.49 -0.40
N LYS A 126 -16.80 -14.35 -1.30
CA LYS A 126 -16.94 -14.81 -2.69
C LYS A 126 -15.59 -15.18 -3.27
N SER A 127 -15.51 -16.37 -3.86
CA SER A 127 -14.30 -16.82 -4.52
C SER A 127 -14.05 -16.09 -5.84
N PHE A 128 -12.82 -16.17 -6.32
CA PHE A 128 -12.47 -15.72 -7.65
C PHE A 128 -13.09 -16.62 -8.74
N LYS A 129 -13.09 -17.95 -8.55
CA LYS A 129 -13.70 -18.93 -9.45
C LYS A 129 -14.83 -19.71 -8.74
N PRO A 130 -16.07 -19.19 -8.70
CA PRO A 130 -17.17 -19.79 -7.95
C PRO A 130 -17.55 -21.20 -8.42
N GLU A 131 -17.35 -21.51 -9.69
CA GLU A 131 -17.66 -22.83 -10.26
C GLU A 131 -16.52 -23.86 -10.08
N SER A 132 -15.36 -23.43 -9.57
CA SER A 132 -14.22 -24.33 -9.36
C SER A 132 -14.45 -25.25 -8.18
N LYS A 133 -14.05 -26.51 -8.34
CA LYS A 133 -14.04 -27.51 -7.26
C LYS A 133 -12.67 -27.66 -6.59
N ASP A 134 -11.66 -26.93 -7.08
CA ASP A 134 -10.34 -26.93 -6.46
C ASP A 134 -10.38 -26.12 -5.15
N PRO A 135 -9.95 -26.70 -4.01
CA PRO A 135 -9.83 -25.95 -2.76
C PRO A 135 -8.96 -24.69 -2.86
N ALA A 136 -8.03 -24.61 -3.81
CA ALA A 136 -7.25 -23.41 -4.07
C ALA A 136 -8.08 -22.22 -4.57
N ASP A 137 -9.27 -22.49 -5.14
CA ASP A 137 -10.19 -21.48 -5.66
C ASP A 137 -11.35 -21.20 -4.69
N TRP A 138 -11.36 -21.79 -3.49
CA TRP A 138 -12.38 -21.50 -2.47
C TRP A 138 -12.24 -20.08 -1.93
N PRO A 139 -13.30 -19.49 -1.36
CA PRO A 139 -13.23 -18.17 -0.78
C PRO A 139 -12.39 -18.11 0.51
N PHE A 140 -11.97 -19.24 1.07
CA PHE A 140 -11.14 -19.32 2.28
C PHE A 140 -9.87 -20.13 2.01
N THR A 141 -8.75 -19.66 2.57
CA THR A 141 -7.56 -20.49 2.76
C THR A 141 -7.58 -21.14 4.14
N THR A 142 -6.89 -22.27 4.31
CA THR A 142 -6.87 -23.02 5.58
C THR A 142 -5.46 -23.21 6.12
N ALA A 143 -5.34 -23.42 7.43
CA ALA A 143 -4.05 -23.62 8.10
C ALA A 143 -3.24 -24.76 7.48
N SER A 144 -3.87 -25.87 7.09
CA SER A 144 -3.22 -26.98 6.39
C SER A 144 -2.46 -26.55 5.12
N GLN A 145 -2.91 -25.51 4.42
CA GLN A 145 -2.25 -24.99 3.21
C GLN A 145 -0.95 -24.23 3.53
N ILE A 146 -0.74 -23.77 4.77
CA ILE A 146 0.55 -23.21 5.21
C ILE A 146 1.63 -24.30 5.18
N LEU A 147 1.32 -25.50 5.67
CA LEU A 147 2.26 -26.64 5.63
C LEU A 147 2.66 -27.00 4.21
N ALA A 148 1.72 -26.90 3.25
CA ALA A 148 1.99 -27.19 1.86
C ALA A 148 2.90 -26.16 1.18
N LYS A 149 2.95 -24.93 1.71
CA LYS A 149 3.77 -23.82 1.18
C LYS A 149 5.10 -23.65 1.90
N ASP A 150 5.23 -24.15 3.14
CA ASP A 150 6.44 -23.97 3.94
C ASP A 150 7.66 -24.67 3.29
N THR A 151 8.69 -23.88 3.00
CA THR A 151 9.97 -24.35 2.44
C THR A 151 11.12 -24.26 3.45
N GLY A 152 10.87 -23.66 4.63
CA GLY A 152 11.88 -23.34 5.62
C GLY A 152 12.82 -22.19 5.22
N LYS A 153 12.52 -21.46 4.14
CA LYS A 153 13.31 -20.32 3.64
C LYS A 153 12.40 -19.12 3.36
N GLU A 154 12.89 -17.92 3.63
CA GLU A 154 12.21 -16.66 3.33
C GLU A 154 11.70 -16.63 1.87
N PRO A 155 10.44 -16.23 1.61
CA PRO A 155 9.39 -15.78 2.54
C PRO A 155 8.47 -16.92 3.06
N PHE A 156 8.77 -18.18 2.79
CA PHE A 156 8.00 -19.36 3.17
C PHE A 156 8.71 -20.18 4.27
N ASN A 157 8.88 -19.55 5.43
CA ASN A 157 9.64 -20.03 6.60
C ASN A 157 8.82 -19.84 7.89
N ALA A 158 7.66 -20.49 7.96
CA ALA A 158 6.75 -20.31 9.07
C ALA A 158 7.35 -20.79 10.42
N PRO A 159 6.95 -20.19 11.56
CA PRO A 159 7.49 -20.56 12.86
C PRO A 159 7.27 -22.05 13.21
N LYS A 160 8.28 -22.71 13.78
CA LYS A 160 8.20 -24.15 14.13
C LYS A 160 7.02 -24.48 15.06
N LYS A 161 6.68 -23.60 16.01
CA LYS A 161 5.55 -23.77 16.93
C LYS A 161 4.20 -23.77 16.17
N LEU A 162 4.04 -22.87 15.20
CA LEU A 162 2.89 -22.82 14.30
C LEU A 162 2.79 -24.10 13.48
N LEU A 163 3.86 -24.51 12.81
CA LEU A 163 3.90 -25.73 11.99
C LEU A 163 3.54 -26.98 12.80
N ALA A 164 4.02 -27.09 14.04
CA ALA A 164 3.71 -28.19 14.93
C ALA A 164 2.22 -28.20 15.34
N ALA A 165 1.65 -27.05 15.68
CA ALA A 165 0.24 -26.92 16.03
C ALA A 165 -0.69 -27.27 14.86
N ILE A 166 -0.36 -26.83 13.63
CA ILE A 166 -1.14 -27.17 12.43
C ILE A 166 -1.08 -28.68 12.15
N LYS A 167 0.10 -29.31 12.22
CA LYS A 167 0.23 -30.78 12.05
C LYS A 167 -0.59 -31.57 13.07
N ALA A 168 -0.67 -31.08 14.30
CA ALA A 168 -1.47 -31.67 15.37
C ALA A 168 -2.96 -31.30 15.30
N LYS A 169 -3.37 -30.43 14.36
CA LYS A 169 -4.71 -29.82 14.29
C LYS A 169 -5.13 -29.16 15.61
N ASN A 170 -4.18 -28.56 16.32
CA ASN A 170 -4.42 -27.87 17.58
C ASN A 170 -5.01 -26.47 17.33
N TYR A 171 -6.24 -26.44 16.81
CA TYR A 171 -6.97 -25.20 16.49
C TYR A 171 -7.93 -24.76 17.61
N GLY A 172 -8.26 -25.66 18.55
CA GLY A 172 -9.11 -25.35 19.69
C GLY A 172 -10.48 -24.76 19.29
N PRO A 173 -10.95 -23.69 19.95
CA PRO A 173 -12.24 -23.06 19.66
C PRO A 173 -12.26 -22.26 18.35
N TYR A 174 -11.11 -22.09 17.69
CA TYR A 174 -10.96 -21.28 16.48
C TYR A 174 -11.22 -22.09 15.19
N ALA A 175 -11.33 -23.42 15.29
CA ALA A 175 -11.66 -24.29 14.18
C ALA A 175 -13.07 -23.99 13.62
N ASP A 176 -13.20 -24.08 12.30
CA ASP A 176 -14.46 -23.91 11.59
C ASP A 176 -15.08 -25.27 11.21
N PRO A 177 -16.23 -25.65 11.79
CA PRO A 177 -16.94 -26.86 11.38
C PRO A 177 -17.34 -26.88 9.90
N ALA A 178 -17.63 -25.71 9.30
CA ALA A 178 -17.99 -25.60 7.89
C ALA A 178 -16.78 -25.88 6.96
N LEU A 179 -15.56 -25.75 7.47
CA LEU A 179 -14.32 -26.12 6.78
C LEU A 179 -13.79 -27.49 7.23
N GLY A 180 -14.67 -28.36 7.76
CA GLY A 180 -14.29 -29.71 8.19
C GLY A 180 -13.43 -29.72 9.46
N GLY A 181 -13.55 -28.69 10.30
CA GLY A 181 -12.73 -28.53 11.50
C GLY A 181 -11.34 -27.95 11.25
N GLU A 182 -11.09 -27.36 10.07
CA GLU A 182 -9.88 -26.58 9.79
C GLU A 182 -9.98 -25.16 10.37
N LEU A 183 -8.83 -24.51 10.54
CA LEU A 183 -8.73 -23.09 10.84
C LEU A 183 -8.68 -22.29 9.54
N ALA A 184 -9.62 -21.38 9.34
CA ALA A 184 -9.59 -20.39 8.26
C ALA A 184 -8.42 -19.42 8.48
N ILE A 185 -7.67 -19.08 7.44
CA ILE A 185 -6.52 -18.15 7.50
C ILE A 185 -6.91 -16.82 6.89
N ASP A 186 -7.10 -16.79 5.58
CA ASP A 186 -7.55 -15.62 4.83
C ASP A 186 -8.85 -15.93 4.10
N PHE A 187 -9.57 -14.89 3.70
CA PHE A 187 -10.76 -15.02 2.89
C PHE A 187 -10.96 -13.90 1.88
N LEU A 188 -11.66 -14.24 0.79
CA LEU A 188 -12.01 -13.35 -0.30
C LEU A 188 -13.44 -12.83 -0.14
N SER A 189 -13.63 -11.55 -0.48
CA SER A 189 -14.95 -10.93 -0.63
C SER A 189 -15.01 -10.07 -1.88
N ASP A 190 -16.21 -9.75 -2.35
CA ASP A 190 -16.43 -8.79 -3.44
C ASP A 190 -16.58 -7.34 -2.93
N LEU A 191 -15.88 -7.02 -1.84
CA LEU A 191 -15.73 -5.64 -1.36
C LEU A 191 -14.82 -4.83 -2.29
N ASP A 192 -15.10 -3.53 -2.33
CA ASP A 192 -14.37 -2.55 -3.14
C ASP A 192 -13.42 -1.74 -2.26
N ILE A 193 -12.13 -2.04 -2.34
CA ILE A 193 -11.07 -1.39 -1.59
C ILE A 193 -9.96 -0.87 -2.53
N THR A 194 -9.22 0.10 -2.01
CA THR A 194 -7.97 0.61 -2.58
C THR A 194 -6.98 0.97 -1.45
N GLY A 195 -5.82 1.52 -1.79
CA GLY A 195 -4.83 2.06 -0.85
C GLY A 195 -5.48 2.96 0.21
N GLY A 196 -5.12 2.70 1.47
CA GLY A 196 -5.72 3.35 2.64
C GLY A 196 -6.73 2.47 3.39
N ASN A 197 -7.18 1.34 2.81
CA ASN A 197 -8.07 0.38 3.50
C ASN A 197 -7.34 -0.76 4.23
N SER A 198 -6.01 -0.86 4.13
CA SER A 198 -5.26 -1.86 4.89
C SER A 198 -5.46 -1.65 6.40
N GLY A 199 -5.89 -2.71 7.10
CA GLY A 199 -6.28 -2.69 8.51
C GLY A 199 -7.77 -2.41 8.75
N SER A 200 -8.58 -2.15 7.72
CA SER A 200 -10.02 -1.90 7.88
C SER A 200 -10.74 -3.12 8.49
N PRO A 201 -11.62 -2.91 9.48
CA PRO A 201 -12.39 -3.99 10.09
C PRO A 201 -13.49 -4.49 9.15
N THR A 202 -13.54 -5.81 8.95
CA THR A 202 -14.64 -6.47 8.26
C THR A 202 -15.68 -6.91 9.27
N LEU A 203 -16.92 -6.47 9.07
CA LEU A 203 -18.04 -6.77 9.95
C LEU A 203 -19.02 -7.74 9.28
N ASN A 204 -19.58 -8.67 10.04
CA ASN A 204 -20.67 -9.52 9.57
C ASN A 204 -22.03 -8.78 9.58
N GLY A 205 -23.11 -9.45 9.18
CA GLY A 205 -24.47 -8.87 9.16
C GLY A 205 -25.03 -8.43 10.51
N LYS A 206 -24.34 -8.72 11.62
CA LYS A 206 -24.66 -8.25 12.98
C LYS A 206 -23.73 -7.14 13.48
N GLY A 207 -22.76 -6.70 12.67
CA GLY A 207 -21.76 -5.72 13.07
C GLY A 207 -20.61 -6.29 13.90
N GLU A 208 -20.44 -7.62 13.94
CA GLU A 208 -19.36 -8.27 14.69
C GLU A 208 -18.12 -8.40 13.80
N LEU A 209 -16.92 -8.19 14.36
CA LEU A 209 -15.65 -8.30 13.65
C LEU A 209 -15.40 -9.74 13.19
N VAL A 210 -15.15 -9.93 11.89
CA VAL A 210 -14.85 -11.24 11.29
C VAL A 210 -13.53 -11.29 10.54
N GLY A 211 -12.92 -10.13 10.28
CA GLY A 211 -11.61 -10.09 9.64
C GLY A 211 -11.05 -8.68 9.53
N LEU A 212 -9.83 -8.60 8.99
CA LEU A 212 -9.16 -7.34 8.70
C LEU A 212 -8.71 -7.36 7.23
N ALA A 213 -9.12 -6.35 6.46
CA ALA A 213 -8.65 -6.21 5.08
C ALA A 213 -7.15 -5.89 5.08
N PHE A 214 -6.38 -6.54 4.22
CA PHE A 214 -4.95 -6.26 4.10
C PHE A 214 -4.48 -6.07 2.66
N ASP A 215 -5.15 -6.68 1.69
CA ASP A 215 -4.75 -6.61 0.28
C ASP A 215 -5.92 -6.83 -0.68
N GLY A 216 -5.69 -6.63 -1.98
CA GLY A 216 -6.57 -7.01 -3.07
C GLY A 216 -5.89 -8.03 -4.00
N ASN A 217 -6.67 -8.78 -4.77
CA ASN A 217 -6.08 -9.63 -5.82
C ASN A 217 -5.53 -8.81 -6.99
N ILE A 218 -4.68 -9.43 -7.81
CA ILE A 218 -3.99 -8.75 -8.93
C ILE A 218 -4.96 -8.15 -9.97
N GLU A 219 -6.10 -8.81 -10.22
CA GLU A 219 -7.14 -8.28 -11.11
C GLU A 219 -7.83 -7.04 -10.53
N GLY A 220 -7.76 -6.86 -9.21
CA GLY A 220 -8.24 -5.71 -8.48
C GLY A 220 -7.36 -4.47 -8.59
N VAL A 221 -6.14 -4.54 -9.15
CA VAL A 221 -5.24 -3.37 -9.30
C VAL A 221 -5.87 -2.25 -10.13
N ALA A 222 -6.80 -2.59 -11.02
CA ALA A 222 -7.55 -1.60 -11.81
C ALA A 222 -8.71 -0.94 -11.04
N SER A 223 -8.97 -1.31 -9.78
CA SER A 223 -10.13 -0.82 -9.00
C SER A 223 -10.11 0.70 -8.79
N ASP A 224 -8.94 1.33 -8.82
CA ASP A 224 -8.78 2.80 -8.81
C ASP A 224 -9.49 3.50 -9.97
N VAL A 225 -9.79 2.77 -11.04
CA VAL A 225 -10.44 3.30 -12.24
C VAL A 225 -11.74 2.56 -12.55
N VAL A 226 -11.75 1.23 -12.42
CA VAL A 226 -12.92 0.38 -12.72
C VAL A 226 -12.99 -0.80 -11.75
N PHE A 227 -14.10 -0.90 -11.03
CA PHE A 227 -14.45 -2.11 -10.29
C PHE A 227 -15.04 -3.17 -11.23
N ASN A 228 -14.48 -4.39 -11.22
CA ASN A 228 -15.02 -5.51 -11.98
C ASN A 228 -15.66 -6.55 -11.03
N PRO A 229 -17.01 -6.66 -11.00
CA PRO A 229 -17.69 -7.59 -10.10
C PRO A 229 -17.32 -9.07 -10.29
N ALA A 230 -16.85 -9.43 -11.49
CA ALA A 230 -16.45 -10.80 -11.78
C ALA A 230 -15.10 -11.15 -11.12
N THR A 231 -14.14 -10.22 -11.13
CA THR A 231 -12.74 -10.52 -10.82
C THR A 231 -12.18 -9.78 -9.61
N THR A 232 -12.65 -8.59 -9.27
CA THR A 232 -12.12 -7.81 -8.13
C THR A 232 -12.48 -8.50 -6.81
N ARG A 233 -11.48 -8.79 -5.98
CA ARG A 233 -11.65 -9.39 -4.66
C ARG A 233 -10.77 -8.70 -3.63
N THR A 234 -11.36 -8.47 -2.47
CA THR A 234 -10.66 -8.01 -1.26
C THR A 234 -10.17 -9.23 -0.48
N ILE A 235 -8.89 -9.21 -0.12
CA ILE A 235 -8.21 -10.23 0.69
C ILE A 235 -8.15 -9.75 2.14
N GLN A 236 -8.68 -10.59 3.03
CA GLN A 236 -8.78 -10.30 4.45
C GLN A 236 -8.22 -11.46 5.25
N VAL A 237 -7.57 -11.16 6.37
CA VAL A 237 -7.25 -12.18 7.36
C VAL A 237 -8.50 -12.48 8.19
N ASP A 238 -8.81 -13.75 8.40
CA ASP A 238 -9.90 -14.19 9.27
C ASP A 238 -9.56 -13.90 10.73
N ILE A 239 -10.49 -13.30 11.47
CA ILE A 239 -10.23 -12.91 12.86
C ILE A 239 -9.90 -14.12 13.74
N ARG A 240 -10.41 -15.32 13.41
CA ARG A 240 -10.11 -16.55 14.15
C ARG A 240 -8.65 -16.93 14.04
N TYR A 241 -8.01 -16.70 12.88
CA TYR A 241 -6.58 -16.93 12.73
C TYR A 241 -5.77 -15.95 13.57
N ALA A 242 -6.10 -14.65 13.53
CA ALA A 242 -5.43 -13.63 14.33
C ALA A 242 -5.54 -13.92 15.85
N LEU A 243 -6.71 -14.37 16.31
CA LEU A 243 -6.91 -14.76 17.70
C LEU A 243 -6.17 -16.06 18.06
N TRP A 244 -6.16 -17.04 17.15
CA TRP A 244 -5.40 -18.28 17.32
C TRP A 244 -3.89 -18.03 17.39
N THR A 245 -3.34 -17.11 16.59
CA THR A 245 -1.92 -16.73 16.66
C THR A 245 -1.60 -16.03 17.98
N LEU A 246 -2.50 -15.16 18.47
CA LEU A 246 -2.33 -14.51 19.78
C LEU A 246 -2.30 -15.52 20.94
N ASP A 247 -3.21 -16.50 20.92
CA ASP A 247 -3.32 -17.56 21.94
C ASP A 247 -2.12 -18.52 21.84
N LEU A 248 -1.80 -18.99 20.63
CA LEU A 248 -0.77 -20.01 20.43
C LEU A 248 0.66 -19.46 20.48
N LEU A 249 0.95 -18.34 19.82
CA LEU A 249 2.33 -17.92 19.54
C LEU A 249 2.78 -16.77 20.41
N ASP A 250 1.95 -15.74 20.54
CA ASP A 250 2.40 -14.42 20.97
C ASP A 250 2.25 -14.17 22.48
N GLY A 251 1.65 -15.12 23.22
CA GLY A 251 1.36 -14.95 24.65
C GLY A 251 0.37 -13.82 24.91
N GLY A 252 -0.59 -13.65 23.99
CA GLY A 252 -1.57 -12.57 23.95
C GLY A 252 -2.73 -12.68 24.93
N ASP A 253 -2.64 -13.54 25.96
CA ASP A 253 -3.72 -13.85 26.90
C ASP A 253 -4.43 -12.62 27.48
N HIS A 254 -3.66 -11.57 27.78
CA HIS A 254 -4.20 -10.33 28.36
C HIS A 254 -5.08 -9.58 27.35
N LEU A 255 -4.68 -9.52 26.07
CA LEU A 255 -5.47 -8.92 24.99
C LEU A 255 -6.72 -9.74 24.71
N LEU A 256 -6.59 -11.07 24.68
CA LEU A 256 -7.73 -11.97 24.50
C LEU A 256 -8.77 -11.74 25.62
N LYS A 257 -8.32 -11.67 26.89
CA LYS A 257 -9.19 -11.38 28.04
C LYS A 257 -9.84 -10.01 27.96
N GLU A 258 -9.09 -8.98 27.52
CA GLU A 258 -9.63 -7.63 27.29
C GLU A 258 -10.75 -7.63 26.24
N MET A 259 -10.60 -8.43 25.18
CA MET A 259 -11.63 -8.64 24.15
C MET A 259 -12.76 -9.60 24.60
N GLY A 260 -12.78 -10.05 25.86
CA GLY A 260 -13.79 -10.96 26.39
C GLY A 260 -13.63 -12.43 25.96
N ILE A 261 -12.47 -12.80 25.42
CA ILE A 261 -12.14 -14.15 24.95
C ILE A 261 -11.31 -14.86 26.02
N THR A 262 -11.66 -16.10 26.34
CA THR A 262 -10.86 -16.94 27.24
C THR A 262 -9.80 -17.69 26.43
N PRO A 263 -8.49 -17.47 26.67
CA PRO A 263 -7.39 -18.23 26.03
C PRO A 263 -7.52 -19.73 26.29
N LYS A 264 -7.21 -20.57 25.30
CA LYS A 264 -7.37 -22.03 25.39
C LYS A 264 -6.18 -22.84 24.87
N LEU A 265 -5.09 -22.21 24.41
CA LEU A 265 -3.95 -22.90 23.78
C LEU A 265 -2.62 -22.77 24.55
#